data_AF-A0A918IWR6-F1
#
_entry.id   AF-A0A918IWR6-F1
#
_cell.length_a   1.000
_cell.length_b   1.000
_cell.length_c   1.000
_cell.angle_alpha   90.00
_cell.angle_beta   90.00
_cell.angle_gamma   90.00
#
_symmetry.space_group_name_H-M   'P 1'
#
loop_
_entity.id
_entity.type
_entity.pdbx_description
1 polymer ?
#
loop_
_entity_poly.entity_id
_entity_poly.type
_entity_poly.pdbx_seq_one_letter_code
_entity_poly.pdbx_strand_id
1 'polypeptide(L)'
;MRYLFLLLLPMPAMALPVVSCEPGLLVHLQDLGQAGMIEGQSNGLCQVRLETGRAVVRAPRDLQPGIAADTPPDPTPDQIPGG
;
A
#
# COMPACT_ATOMS: atom_id res chain seq x y z
N MET A 1 38.23 6.27 -29.02
CA MET A 1 38.02 5.79 -27.63
C MET A 1 36.74 6.44 -27.11
N ARG A 2 35.61 5.76 -27.28
CA ARG A 2 34.88 5.03 -26.23
C ARG A 2 34.22 6.00 -25.23
N TYR A 3 33.09 6.55 -25.68
CA TYR A 3 32.13 7.29 -24.88
C TYR A 3 31.63 6.40 -23.74
N LEU A 4 32.11 6.64 -22.52
CA LEU A 4 31.62 5.99 -21.32
C LEU A 4 30.35 6.74 -20.86
N PHE A 5 29.25 6.53 -21.56
CA PHE A 5 27.92 6.96 -21.12
C PHE A 5 27.49 5.98 -20.01
N LEU A 6 27.94 6.23 -18.78
CA LEU A 6 27.41 5.60 -17.57
C LEU A 6 25.96 6.07 -17.42
N LEU A 7 25.04 5.36 -18.07
CA LEU A 7 23.61 5.38 -17.77
C LEU A 7 23.45 4.97 -16.30
N LEU A 8 23.46 5.95 -15.40
CA LEU A 8 22.84 5.84 -14.08
C LEU A 8 21.36 5.59 -14.33
N LEU A 9 21.00 4.32 -14.53
CA LEU A 9 19.64 3.86 -14.33
C LEU A 9 19.28 4.21 -12.88
N PRO A 10 18.24 5.00 -12.62
CA PRO A 10 17.73 5.15 -11.27
C PRO A 10 17.29 3.76 -10.85
N MET A 11 18.06 3.12 -9.96
CA MET A 11 17.56 1.95 -9.25
C MET A 11 16.24 2.40 -8.63
N PRO A 12 15.08 1.78 -8.95
CA PRO A 12 13.90 2.01 -8.17
C PRO A 12 14.27 1.46 -6.79
N ALA A 13 14.62 2.35 -5.87
CA ALA A 13 14.57 2.05 -4.46
C ALA A 13 13.15 1.55 -4.26
N MET A 14 12.97 0.23 -4.15
CA MET A 14 11.70 -0.36 -3.81
C MET A 14 11.39 0.18 -2.43
N ALA A 15 10.70 1.31 -2.40
CA ALA A 15 10.09 1.85 -1.21
C ALA A 15 9.12 0.77 -0.80
N LEU A 16 9.58 -0.09 0.12
CA LEU A 16 8.71 -1.03 0.80
C LEU A 16 7.49 -0.21 1.22
N PRO A 17 6.26 -0.62 0.88
CA PRO A 17 5.08 0.07 1.32
C PRO A 17 5.07 0.00 2.85
N VAL A 18 5.64 1.00 3.49
CA VAL A 18 5.61 1.13 4.94
C VAL A 18 4.20 1.57 5.24
N VAL A 19 3.35 0.62 5.62
CA VAL A 19 2.01 0.93 6.09
C VAL A 19 2.17 1.79 7.34
N SER A 20 1.78 3.06 7.25
CA SER A 20 1.68 3.91 8.42
C SER A 20 0.49 3.47 9.26
N CYS A 21 0.66 3.44 10.58
CA CYS A 21 -0.43 3.18 11.52
C CYS A 21 -1.38 4.39 11.65
N GLU A 22 -1.86 4.93 10.54
CA GLU A 22 -2.74 6.09 10.53
C GLU A 22 -4.17 5.68 10.91
N PRO A 23 -4.76 6.27 11.96
CA PRO A 23 -6.13 5.96 12.36
C PRO A 23 -7.12 6.30 11.24
N GLY A 24 -8.11 5.43 11.03
CA GLY A 24 -9.06 5.52 9.93
C GLY A 24 -8.61 4.87 8.62
N LEU A 25 -7.34 4.42 8.53
CA LEU A 25 -6.87 3.67 7.38
C LEU A 25 -7.44 2.24 7.39
N LEU A 26 -7.95 1.79 6.25
CA LEU A 26 -8.36 0.41 6.06
C LEU A 26 -7.14 -0.43 5.69
N VAL A 27 -6.91 -1.52 6.41
CA VAL A 27 -5.78 -2.42 6.21
C VAL A 27 -6.23 -3.86 6.15
N HIS A 28 -5.50 -4.66 5.38
CA HIS A 28 -5.70 -6.10 5.31
C HIS A 28 -4.66 -6.81 6.16
N LEU A 29 -5.12 -7.70 7.03
CA LEU A 29 -4.28 -8.57 7.86
C LEU A 29 -4.09 -9.88 7.10
N GLN A 30 -2.93 -10.05 6.46
CA GLN A 30 -2.64 -11.22 5.62
C GLN A 30 -2.73 -12.55 6.39
N ASP A 31 -2.24 -12.56 7.64
CA ASP A 31 -2.26 -13.72 8.53
C ASP A 31 -3.68 -14.19 8.87
N LEU A 32 -4.63 -13.26 8.97
CA LEU A 32 -6.03 -13.57 9.31
C LEU A 32 -6.94 -13.63 8.09
N GLY A 33 -6.47 -13.17 6.92
CA GLY A 33 -7.30 -13.00 5.73
C GLY A 33 -8.48 -12.04 5.94
N GLN A 34 -8.36 -11.09 6.87
CA GLN A 34 -9.43 -10.17 7.25
C GLN A 34 -9.01 -8.71 7.09
N ALA A 35 -9.98 -7.86 6.80
CA ALA A 35 -9.80 -6.42 6.82
C ALA A 35 -10.12 -5.85 8.20
N GLY A 36 -9.49 -4.71 8.50
CA GLY A 36 -9.81 -3.92 9.68
C GLY A 36 -9.39 -2.47 9.50
N MET A 37 -9.88 -1.63 10.40
CA MET A 37 -9.57 -0.21 10.41
C MET A 37 -8.57 0.08 11.52
N ILE A 38 -7.54 0.87 11.21
CA ILE A 38 -6.58 1.28 12.23
C ILE A 38 -7.27 2.25 13.20
N GLU A 39 -7.20 1.99 14.50
CA GLU A 39 -7.67 2.91 15.55
C GLU A 39 -6.54 3.79 16.09
N GLY A 40 -5.30 3.36 15.91
CA GLY A 40 -4.12 4.15 16.28
C GLY A 40 -2.85 3.30 16.37
N GLN A 41 -1.86 3.83 17.08
CA GLN A 41 -0.57 3.18 17.29
C GLN A 41 -0.22 3.12 18.78
N SER A 42 0.36 2.01 19.23
CA SER A 42 0.94 1.88 20.56
C SER A 42 2.23 1.09 20.49
N ASN A 43 3.32 1.63 21.07
CA ASN A 43 4.64 0.99 21.08
C ASN A 43 5.15 0.54 19.70
N GLY A 44 4.87 1.33 18.65
CA GLY A 44 5.25 1.00 17.27
C GLY A 44 4.41 -0.09 16.60
N LEU A 45 3.35 -0.57 17.26
CA LEU A 45 2.38 -1.51 16.70
C LEU A 45 1.08 -0.78 16.37
N CYS A 46 0.46 -1.14 15.26
CA CYS A 46 -0.85 -0.61 14.88
C CYS A 46 -1.93 -1.37 15.63
N GLN A 47 -2.84 -0.62 16.27
CA GLN A 47 -4.11 -1.15 16.75
C GLN A 47 -5.11 -1.15 15.60
N VAL A 48 -5.65 -2.32 15.28
CA VAL A 48 -6.60 -2.52 14.19
C VAL A 48 -7.89 -3.10 14.76
N ARG A 49 -9.01 -2.42 14.53
CA ARG A 49 -10.35 -2.94 14.78
C ARG A 49 -10.83 -3.71 13.57
N LEU A 50 -11.00 -5.01 13.74
CA LEU A 50 -11.58 -5.89 12.72
C LEU A 50 -13.07 -5.59 12.56
N GLU A 51 -13.63 -5.93 11.40
CA GLU A 51 -15.07 -5.81 11.14
C GLU A 51 -15.92 -6.65 12.12
N THR A 52 -15.34 -7.70 12.69
CA THR A 52 -15.96 -8.52 13.74
C THR A 52 -16.09 -7.80 15.09
N GLY A 53 -15.60 -6.57 15.21
CA GLY A 53 -15.59 -5.77 16.45
C GLY A 53 -14.43 -6.09 17.40
N ARG A 54 -13.56 -7.04 17.04
CA ARG A 54 -12.36 -7.40 17.82
C ARG A 54 -11.24 -6.43 17.50
N ALA A 55 -10.52 -5.97 18.54
CA ALA A 55 -9.29 -5.20 18.37
C ALA A 55 -8.08 -6.14 18.39
N VAL A 56 -7.17 -5.95 17.45
CA VAL A 56 -5.91 -6.69 17.35
C VAL A 56 -4.75 -5.72 17.19
N VAL A 57 -3.58 -6.12 17.69
CA VAL A 57 -2.36 -5.34 17.58
C VAL A 57 -1.43 -6.04 16.60
N ARG A 58 -0.98 -5.33 15.56
CA ARG A 58 -0.11 -5.88 14.52
C ARG A 58 1.04 -4.93 14.22
N ALA A 59 2.19 -5.49 13.85
CA ALA A 59 3.27 -4.65 13.39
C ALA A 59 2.92 -4.08 12.01
N PRO A 60 3.36 -2.86 11.68
CA PRO A 60 3.01 -2.22 10.41
C PRO A 60 3.46 -3.04 9.19
N ARG A 61 4.57 -3.78 9.32
CA ARG A 61 5.07 -4.72 8.30
C ARG A 61 4.15 -5.90 7.97
N ASP A 62 3.27 -6.27 8.90
CA ASP A 62 2.33 -7.38 8.75
C ASP A 62 0.99 -6.91 8.16
N LEU A 63 0.82 -5.60 8.00
CA LEU A 63 -0.35 -4.99 7.40
C LEU A 63 -0.09 -4.73 5.93
N GLN A 64 -1.10 -4.97 5.10
CA GLN A 64 -1.16 -4.41 3.76
C GLN A 64 -2.11 -3.21 3.76
N PRO A 65 -1.76 -2.12 3.04
CA PRO A 65 -2.74 -1.08 2.80
C PRO A 65 -3.93 -1.73 2.11
N GLY A 66 -5.11 -1.58 2.70
CA GLY A 66 -6.33 -1.94 2.02
C GLY A 66 -6.42 -1.01 0.83
N ILE A 67 -6.25 -1.55 -0.37
CA ILE A 67 -6.48 -0.79 -1.59
C ILE A 67 -7.98 -0.52 -1.59
N ALA A 68 -8.39 0.64 -1.04
CA ALA A 68 -9.61 1.25 -1.53
C ALA A 68 -9.35 1.41 -3.03
N ALA A 69 -10.06 0.65 -3.84
CA ALA A 69 -9.92 0.65 -5.29
C ALA A 69 -10.34 2.03 -5.83
N ASP A 70 -9.46 3.01 -5.67
CA ASP A 70 -9.58 4.37 -6.19
C ASP A 70 -8.46 4.67 -7.18
N THR A 71 -7.94 3.61 -7.81
CA THR A 71 -7.35 3.76 -9.13
C THR A 71 -8.48 3.48 -10.12
N PRO A 72 -9.07 4.50 -10.77
CA PRO A 72 -9.83 4.24 -11.98
C PRO A 72 -8.94 3.41 -12.90
N PRO A 73 -9.42 2.32 -13.52
CA PRO A 73 -8.65 1.66 -14.55
C PRO A 73 -8.24 2.73 -15.57
N ASP A 74 -6.94 2.86 -15.76
CA ASP A 74 -6.33 3.73 -16.78
C ASP A 74 -7.15 3.62 -18.07
N PRO A 75 -7.72 4.72 -18.62
CA PRO A 75 -8.41 4.64 -19.89
C PRO A 75 -7.37 4.30 -20.93
N THR A 76 -7.34 3.03 -21.35
CA THR A 76 -6.53 2.55 -22.47
C THR A 76 -6.55 3.57 -23.61
N PRO A 77 -5.39 4.07 -24.07
CA PRO A 77 -5.31 5.04 -25.17
C PRO A 77 -5.57 4.33 -26.51
N ASP A 78 -6.80 3.88 -26.74
CA ASP A 78 -7.22 3.25 -28.00
C ASP A 78 -8.48 3.89 -28.60
N GLN A 79 -8.93 5.04 -28.09
CA GLN A 79 -9.93 5.85 -28.78
C GLN A 79 -9.27 7.04 -29.46
N ILE A 80 -8.65 6.76 -30.60
CA ILE A 80 -8.47 7.76 -31.65
C ILE A 80 -9.73 7.70 -32.52
N PRO A 81 -10.68 8.67 -32.44
CA PRO A 81 -11.68 8.82 -33.47
C PRO A 81 -11.06 9.62 -34.62
N GLY A 82 -10.61 8.92 -35.66
CA GLY A 82 -10.39 9.50 -37.00
C GLY A 82 -10.94 8.48 -37.99
N GLY A 83 -11.93 8.80 -38.83
CA GLY A 83 -12.06 10.03 -39.61
C GLY A 83 -11.83 9.63 -41.07
#